data_AF-A0A0K9YYS3-F1
#
_entry.id   AF-A0A0K9YYS3-F1
#
_cell.length_a   1.000
_cell.length_b   1.000
_cell.length_c   1.000
_cell.angle_alpha   90.00
_cell.angle_beta   90.00
_cell.angle_gamma   90.00
#
_symmetry.space_group_name_H-M   'P 1'
#
loop_
_entity.id
_entity.type
_entity.pdbx_description
1 polymer ?
#
loop_
_entity_poly.entity_id
_entity_poly.type
_entity_poly.pdbx_seq_one_letter_code
_entity_poly.pdbx_strand_id
1 'polypeptide(L)' 'MSYSNDEKETTCVYKYISDTWTVYSCVPRHMNKLRKIGGVHYWKEEAPGADGELRLIAGKWKLKSNQLLNKGRLRVNV' A
#
# COMPACT_ATOMS: atom_id res chain seq x y z
N MET A 1 -9.62 -14.72 -4.90
CA MET A 1 -10.66 -13.68 -4.64
C MET A 1 -9.95 -12.38 -4.30
N SER A 2 -10.34 -11.28 -4.92
CA SER A 2 -9.86 -9.93 -4.59
C SER A 2 -11.10 -9.09 -4.30
N TYR A 3 -10.97 -8.05 -3.49
CA TYR A 3 -12.05 -7.11 -3.21
C TYR A 3 -12.70 -6.62 -4.51
N SER A 4 -14.01 -6.38 -4.46
CA SER A 4 -14.72 -5.73 -5.56
C SER A 4 -14.16 -4.31 -5.78
N ASN A 5 -14.43 -3.71 -6.94
CA ASN A 5 -13.86 -2.38 -7.22
C ASN A 5 -14.37 -1.31 -6.25
N ASP A 6 -15.58 -1.46 -5.72
CA ASP A 6 -16.18 -0.51 -4.79
C ASP A 6 -15.63 -0.66 -3.35
N GLU A 7 -15.15 -1.86 -3.01
CA GLU A 7 -14.51 -2.15 -1.71
C GLU A 7 -13.01 -1.79 -1.69
N LYS A 8 -12.44 -1.43 -2.85
CA LYS A 8 -11.02 -1.12 -2.94
C LYS A 8 -10.73 0.28 -2.42
N GLU A 9 -9.93 0.32 -1.36
CA GLU A 9 -9.51 1.58 -0.75
C GLU A 9 -8.00 1.68 -0.56
N THR A 10 -7.56 2.91 -0.30
CA THR A 10 -6.20 3.23 0.13
C THR A 10 -6.31 4.29 1.20
N THR A 11 -5.80 3.98 2.40
CA THR A 11 -5.85 4.88 3.55
C THR A 11 -4.43 5.28 3.95
N CYS A 12 -4.25 6.57 4.22
CA CYS A 12 -2.97 7.16 4.57
C CYS A 12 -3.10 7.88 5.91
N VAL A 13 -2.35 7.43 6.92
CA VAL A 13 -2.39 8.02 8.26
C VAL A 13 -1.00 8.56 8.61
N TYR A 14 -0.90 9.86 8.86
CA TYR A 14 0.34 10.49 9.29
C TYR A 14 0.45 10.53 10.81
N LYS A 15 1.56 10.00 11.35
CA LYS A 15 1.90 10.07 12.76
C LYS A 15 2.97 11.14 12.96
N TYR A 16 2.53 12.32 13.41
CA TYR A 16 3.41 13.49 13.61
C TYR A 16 4.57 13.23 14.57
N ILE A 17 4.32 12.55 15.69
CA ILE A 17 5.33 12.28 16.73
C ILE A 17 6.54 11.50 16.17
N SER A 18 6.32 10.63 15.20
CA SER A 18 7.37 9.78 14.63
C SER A 18 7.72 10.14 13.18
N ASP A 19 7.20 11.25 12.65
CA ASP A 19 7.32 11.64 11.22
C ASP A 19 7.16 10.44 10.27
N THR A 20 6.12 9.64 10.51
CA THR A 20 5.91 8.38 9.78
C THR A 20 4.50 8.34 9.21
N TRP A 21 4.41 7.99 7.93
CA TRP A 21 3.17 7.65 7.24
C TRP A 21 2.90 6.16 7.33
N THR A 22 1.72 5.80 7.81
CA THR A 22 1.19 4.44 7.71
C THR A 22 0.22 4.40 6.55
N VAL A 23 0.56 3.62 5.52
CA VAL A 23 -0.28 3.48 4.32
C VAL A 23 -0.82 2.07 4.27
N TYR A 24 -2.14 1.93 4.23
CA TYR A 24 -2.84 0.69 3.90
C TYR A 24 -3.38 0.78 2.47
N SER A 25 -3.30 -0.32 1.73
CA SER A 25 -3.88 -0.39 0.40
C SER A 25 -4.25 -1.83 0.06
N CYS A 26 -5.45 -2.00 -0.48
CA CYS A 26 -5.88 -3.21 -1.20
C CYS A 26 -5.95 -2.98 -2.74
N VAL A 27 -5.63 -1.76 -3.21
CA VAL A 27 -5.57 -1.41 -4.64
C VAL A 27 -4.25 -1.93 -5.26
N PRO A 28 -4.29 -2.86 -6.24
CA PRO A 28 -3.07 -3.48 -6.79
C PRO A 28 -2.05 -2.49 -7.38
N ARG A 29 -2.54 -1.44 -8.08
CA ARG A 29 -1.67 -0.40 -8.66
C ARG A 29 -0.92 0.38 -7.58
N HIS A 30 -1.55 0.64 -6.43
CA HIS A 30 -0.92 1.35 -5.31
C HIS A 30 0.05 0.44 -4.58
N MET A 31 -0.33 -0.81 -4.29
CA MET A 31 0.55 -1.81 -3.67
C MET A 31 1.87 -1.99 -4.45
N ASN A 32 1.80 -2.06 -5.78
CA ASN A 32 3.00 -2.16 -6.62
C ASN A 32 3.93 -0.94 -6.51
N LYS A 33 3.38 0.27 -6.31
CA LYS A 33 4.18 1.48 -6.05
C LYS A 33 4.75 1.45 -4.63
N LEU A 34 3.93 1.11 -3.64
CA LEU A 34 4.32 1.06 -2.23
C LEU A 34 5.44 0.03 -2.00
N ARG A 35 5.39 -1.13 -2.67
CA ARG A 35 6.47 -2.12 -2.66
C ARG A 35 7.80 -1.57 -3.17
N LYS A 36 7.77 -0.66 -4.16
CA LYS A 36 8.98 -0.02 -4.71
C LYS A 36 9.53 1.09 -3.81
N ILE A 37 8.66 1.75 -3.03
CA ILE A 37 9.00 2.93 -2.22
C ILE A 37 9.35 2.54 -0.79
N GLY A 38 8.44 1.82 -0.12
CA GLY A 38 8.55 1.42 1.28
C GLY A 38 9.18 0.04 1.48
N GLY A 39 9.45 -0.69 0.41
CA GLY A 39 9.97 -2.04 0.49
C GLY A 39 8.95 -3.00 1.10
N VAL A 40 9.34 -3.65 2.19
CA VAL A 40 8.58 -4.73 2.82
C VAL A 40 7.44 -4.15 3.66
N HIS A 41 6.21 -4.57 3.35
CA HIS A 41 5.04 -4.37 4.21
C HIS A 41 5.24 -5.01 5.58
N TYR A 42 4.80 -4.33 6.64
CA TYR A 42 4.85 -4.89 8.01
C TYR A 42 3.61 -5.72 8.34
N TRP A 43 2.56 -5.59 7.53
CA TRP A 43 1.36 -6.40 7.59
C TRP A 43 0.86 -6.68 6.17
N LYS A 44 0.36 -7.88 5.93
CA LYS A 44 -0.10 -8.34 4.63
C LYS A 44 -1.31 -9.25 4.76
N GLU A 45 -2.11 -9.27 3.71
CA GLU A 45 -3.18 -10.23 3.51
C GLU A 45 -2.99 -10.90 2.16
N GLU A 46 -3.10 -12.23 2.14
CA GLU A 46 -2.84 -13.05 0.97
C GLU A 46 -4.05 -13.94 0.71
N ALA A 47 -4.40 -14.10 -0.57
CA ALA A 47 -5.46 -15.00 -0.99
C ALA A 47 -4.97 -15.90 -2.12
N PRO A 48 -5.52 -17.12 -2.25
CA PRO A 48 -5.21 -17.99 -3.37
C PRO A 48 -5.60 -17.31 -4.69
N GLY A 49 -4.64 -17.25 -5.60
CA GLY A 49 -4.81 -16.89 -6.99
C GLY A 49 -5.43 -18.03 -7.81
N ALA A 50 -5.73 -17.76 -9.08
CA ALA A 50 -6.27 -18.76 -10.00
C ALA A 50 -5.34 -19.98 -10.17
N ASP A 51 -4.03 -19.75 -10.01
CA ASP A 51 -2.98 -20.75 -10.20
C ASP A 51 -2.61 -21.48 -8.90
N GLY A 52 -3.36 -21.25 -7.81
CA GLY A 52 -3.08 -21.81 -6.48
C GLY A 52 -1.99 -21.06 -5.69
N GLU A 53 -1.24 -20.15 -6.33
CA GLU A 53 -0.27 -19.30 -5.63
C GLU A 53 -0.93 -18.24 -4.76
N LEU A 54 -0.38 -18.02 -3.56
CA LEU A 54 -0.80 -16.94 -2.66
C LEU A 54 -0.40 -15.59 -3.25
N ARG A 55 -1.40 -14.75 -3.54
CA ARG A 55 -1.20 -13.38 -4.01
C ARG A 55 -1.53 -12.39 -2.91
N LEU A 56 -0.69 -11.37 -2.79
CA LEU A 56 -0.94 -10.21 -1.93
C LEU A 56 -2.21 -9.48 -2.39
N ILE A 57 -3.22 -9.41 -1.52
CA ILE A 57 -4.48 -8.72 -1.78
C ILE A 57 -4.61 -7.41 -1.00
N ALA A 58 -3.93 -7.28 0.14
CA ALA A 58 -3.81 -6.03 0.87
C ALA A 58 -2.49 -5.95 1.66
N GLY A 59 -2.03 -4.75 1.96
CA GLY A 59 -0.83 -4.57 2.78
C GLY A 59 -0.79 -3.25 3.53
N LYS A 60 0.09 -3.18 4.55
CA LYS A 60 0.43 -1.95 5.27
C LYS A 60 1.92 -1.65 5.19
N TRP A 61 2.25 -0.41 4.89
CA TRP A 61 3.62 0.10 4.78
C TRP A 61 3.85 1.25 5.75
N LYS A 62 5.07 1.34 6.27
CA LYS A 62 5.56 2.53 6.98
C LYS A 62 6.49 3.29 6.04
N LEU A 63 6.19 4.56 5.80
CA LEU A 63 6.94 5.43 4.92
C LEU A 63 7.38 6.67 5.68
N LYS A 64 8.56 7.19 5.36
CA LYS A 64 9.00 8.53 5.77
C LYS A 64 8.49 9.57 4.79
N SER A 65 8.35 10.82 5.25
CA SER A 65 7.85 11.94 4.44
C SER A 65 8.68 12.15 3.15
N ASN A 66 10.00 11.94 3.20
CA ASN A 66 10.86 12.02 2.02
C ASN A 66 10.64 10.91 0.98
N GLN A 67 10.09 9.75 1.37
CA GLN A 67 9.81 8.64 0.45
C GLN A 67 8.54 8.87 -0.38
N LEU A 68 7.60 9.68 0.13
CA LEU A 68 6.39 10.09 -0.60
C LEU A 68 6.69 11.19 -1.63
N LEU A 69 7.60 12.11 -1.30
CA LEU A 69 7.91 13.28 -2.12
C LEU A 69 8.86 12.98 -3.28
N ASN A 70 9.77 12.01 -3.14
CA ASN A 70 11.03 12.02 -3.91
C ASN A 70 11.15 11.00 -5.05
N LYS A 71 10.05 10.42 -5.55
CA LYS A 71 10.06 9.75 -6.86
C LYS A 71 8.84 10.17 -7.65
N GLY A 72 9.10 10.91 -8.73
CA GLY A 72 8.13 11.65 -9.53
C GLY A 72 6.72 11.03 -9.56
N ARG A 73 5.73 11.87 -9.24
CA ARG A 73 4.32 11.64 -9.59
C ARG A 73 3.56 10.63 -8.72
N LEU A 74 3.64 10.76 -7.40
CA LEU A 74 2.53 10.36 -6.52
C LEU A 74 1.73 11.61 -6.13
N ARG A 75 0.88 12.08 -7.05
CA ARG A 75 -0.30 12.86 -6.66
C ARG A 75 -1.29 11.85 -6.08
N VAL A 76 -1.24 11.64 -4.77
CA VAL A 76 -2.38 11.11 -4.05
C VAL A 76 -3.30 12.31 -3.91
N ASN A 77 -4.24 12.46 -4.84
CA ASN A 77 -5.36 13.38 -4.62
C ASN A 77 -6.18 12.74 -3.52
N VAL A 78 -6.09 13.33 -2.33
CA VAL A 78 -7.03 13.12 -1.22
C VAL A 78 -8.33 13.82 -1.58
#